data_AF-D4DI66-F1
#
_entry.id   AF-D4DI66-F1
#
_cell.length_a   1.000
_cell.length_b   1.000
_cell.length_c   1.000
_cell.angle_alpha   90.00
_cell.angle_beta   90.00
_cell.angle_gamma   90.00
#
_symmetry.space_group_name_H-M   'P 1'
#
loop_
_entity.id
_entity.type
_entity.pdbx_description
1 polymer ?
#
loop_
_entity_poly.entity_id
_entity_poly.type
_entity_poly.pdbx_seq_one_letter_code
_entity_poly.pdbx_strand_id
1 'polypeptide(L)'
;MAGIFNPNIVATSYNRYSSHSNTRLKSPFTPSGARRLGQVRLPELPYATPEDLLALKINSSGLRATIEKRRVDAADADALAEMLLSRGPIVLTPEQRRAAQGGLEDLLKYSTKDEAWWRRALQL
;
A
#
# COMPACT_ATOMS: atom_id res chain seq x y z
N MET A 1 7.63 -17.13 31.15
CA MET A 1 6.20 -16.81 31.07
C MET A 1 5.93 -16.25 29.69
N ALA A 2 5.30 -17.04 28.82
CA ALA A 2 5.05 -16.68 27.41
C ALA A 2 3.65 -16.08 27.29
N GLY A 3 3.55 -14.83 26.81
CA GLY A 3 2.28 -14.16 26.54
C GLY A 3 1.62 -14.74 25.30
N ILE A 4 0.38 -15.21 25.45
CA ILE A 4 -0.43 -15.78 24.38
C ILE A 4 -0.93 -14.64 23.48
N PHE A 5 -0.49 -14.62 22.23
CA PHE A 5 -1.00 -13.72 21.20
C PHE A 5 -2.44 -14.14 20.85
N ASN A 6 -3.43 -13.25 21.07
CA ASN A 6 -4.83 -13.52 20.73
C ASN A 6 -5.11 -13.06 19.28
N PRO A 7 -5.29 -13.99 18.31
CA PRO A 7 -5.44 -13.65 16.90
C PRO A 7 -6.80 -13.00 16.54
N ASN A 8 -7.71 -12.86 17.51
CA ASN A 8 -9.09 -12.41 17.25
C ASN A 8 -9.27 -10.89 17.05
N ILE A 9 -8.25 -10.06 17.31
CA ILE A 9 -8.39 -8.59 17.16
C ILE A 9 -8.34 -8.16 15.68
N VAL A 10 -7.73 -8.97 14.80
CA VAL A 10 -7.63 -8.64 13.37
C VAL A 10 -8.89 -9.07 12.58
N ALA A 11 -9.72 -9.95 13.13
CA ALA A 11 -10.91 -10.47 12.46
C ALA A 11 -12.11 -9.50 12.47
N THR A 12 -12.10 -8.47 13.31
CA THR A 12 -13.28 -7.63 13.57
C THR A 12 -13.51 -6.55 12.51
N SER A 13 -12.51 -6.18 11.70
CA SER A 13 -12.67 -5.14 10.67
C SER A 13 -13.14 -5.68 9.31
N TYR A 14 -13.01 -6.99 9.05
CA TYR A 14 -13.50 -7.63 7.82
C TYR A 14 -14.99 -8.00 7.86
N ASN A 15 -15.63 -7.92 9.02
CA ASN A 15 -16.95 -8.51 9.24
C ASN A 15 -18.13 -7.57 8.91
N ARG A 16 -17.88 -6.36 8.39
CA ARG A 16 -18.96 -5.40 8.06
C ARG A 16 -19.64 -5.65 6.70
N TYR A 17 -19.14 -6.57 5.89
CA TYR A 17 -19.69 -6.89 4.57
C TYR A 17 -20.27 -8.31 4.44
N SER A 18 -20.49 -9.03 5.55
CA SER A 18 -21.03 -10.39 5.49
C SER A 18 -22.54 -10.42 5.73
N SER A 19 -23.29 -9.85 4.79
CA SER A 19 -24.72 -10.14 4.65
C SER A 19 -24.92 -11.15 3.52
N HIS A 20 -25.09 -12.42 3.90
CA HIS A 20 -25.81 -13.48 3.17
C HIS A 20 -25.67 -13.50 1.64
N SER A 21 -24.52 -13.93 1.14
CA SER A 21 -24.45 -14.87 0.00
C SER A 21 -23.09 -15.56 0.03
N ASN A 22 -23.09 -16.89 -0.13
CA ASN A 22 -21.87 -17.70 -0.29
C ASN A 22 -21.29 -17.51 -1.70
N THR A 23 -21.25 -16.27 -2.18
CA THR A 23 -20.56 -15.92 -3.41
C THR A 23 -19.08 -15.87 -3.09
N ARG A 24 -18.38 -16.96 -3.41
CA ARG A 24 -16.93 -16.85 -3.66
C ARG A 24 -16.78 -15.72 -4.67
N LEU A 25 -16.27 -14.58 -4.24
CA LEU A 25 -15.79 -13.51 -5.12
C LEU A 25 -14.73 -14.14 -6.03
N LYS A 26 -15.17 -14.70 -7.14
CA LYS A 26 -14.30 -15.06 -8.25
C LYS A 26 -14.11 -13.77 -9.01
N SER A 27 -12.87 -13.27 -9.02
CA SER A 27 -12.51 -12.22 -9.97
C SER A 27 -12.94 -12.70 -11.36
N PRO A 28 -13.66 -11.88 -12.15
CA PRO A 28 -14.09 -12.26 -13.50
C PRO A 28 -12.91 -12.55 -14.43
N PHE A 29 -11.70 -12.15 -14.02
CA PHE A 29 -10.45 -12.45 -14.70
C PHE A 29 -9.41 -12.92 -13.69
N THR A 30 -8.76 -14.04 -13.99
CA THR A 30 -7.56 -14.52 -13.28
C THR A 30 -6.43 -14.56 -14.30
N PRO A 31 -5.37 -13.73 -14.15
CA PRO A 31 -4.21 -13.77 -15.02
C PRO A 31 -3.60 -15.18 -15.03
N SER A 32 -3.07 -15.63 -16.18
CA SER A 32 -2.37 -16.91 -16.30
C SER A 32 -1.19 -17.04 -15.33
N GLY A 33 -0.57 -15.90 -14.98
CA GLY A 33 0.50 -15.82 -14.01
C GLY A 33 0.06 -15.79 -12.54
N ALA A 34 -1.23 -15.77 -12.20
CA ALA A 34 -1.68 -15.60 -10.82
C ALA A 34 -1.32 -16.83 -9.95
N ARG A 35 -0.67 -16.58 -8.80
CA ARG A 35 -0.31 -17.62 -7.81
C ARG A 35 -1.15 -17.45 -6.55
N ARG A 36 -1.59 -18.56 -5.96
CA ARG A 36 -2.28 -18.52 -4.66
C ARG A 36 -1.30 -18.05 -3.59
N LEU A 37 -1.72 -17.13 -2.71
CA LEU A 37 -0.86 -16.60 -1.64
C LEU A 37 -0.21 -17.71 -0.78
N GLY A 38 -0.94 -18.79 -0.45
CA GLY A 38 -0.38 -19.93 0.29
C GLY A 38 0.64 -20.80 -0.46
N GLN A 39 0.87 -20.54 -1.75
CA GLN A 39 1.88 -21.21 -2.58
C GLN A 39 3.12 -20.33 -2.84
N VAL A 40 3.10 -19.07 -2.40
CA VAL A 40 4.24 -18.16 -2.52
C VAL A 40 5.17 -18.37 -1.32
N ARG A 41 6.45 -18.64 -1.57
CA ARG A 41 7.47 -18.64 -0.51
C ARG A 41 7.84 -17.18 -0.23
N LEU A 42 7.48 -16.69 0.96
CA LEU A 42 7.99 -15.42 1.46
C LEU A 42 9.52 -15.51 1.60
N PRO A 43 10.26 -14.42 1.33
CA PRO A 43 9.81 -13.03 1.31
C PRO A 43 9.33 -12.49 -0.04
N GLU A 44 9.42 -13.26 -1.12
CA GLU A 44 9.20 -12.75 -2.48
C GLU A 44 7.73 -12.89 -2.88
N LEU A 45 6.94 -11.83 -2.67
CA LEU A 45 5.67 -11.67 -3.37
C LEU A 45 5.98 -11.25 -4.82
N PRO A 46 5.71 -12.10 -5.83
CA PRO A 46 6.30 -11.94 -7.16
C PRO A 46 5.69 -10.81 -8.00
N TYR A 47 4.84 -9.93 -7.43
CA TYR A 47 4.07 -8.95 -8.20
C TYR A 47 4.11 -7.51 -7.68
N ALA A 48 4.75 -7.24 -6.54
CA ALA A 48 4.90 -5.86 -6.05
C ALA A 48 6.10 -5.73 -5.12
N THR A 49 7.06 -4.88 -5.48
CA THR A 49 8.09 -4.44 -4.55
C THR A 49 7.52 -3.41 -3.56
N PRO A 50 8.19 -3.15 -2.43
CA PRO A 50 7.81 -2.05 -1.54
C PRO A 50 7.75 -0.68 -2.26
N GLU A 51 8.61 -0.46 -3.25
CA GLU A 51 8.61 0.74 -4.11
C GLU A 51 7.37 0.79 -5.01
N ASP A 52 6.92 -0.35 -5.56
CA ASP A 52 5.64 -0.43 -6.28
C ASP A 52 4.48 -0.02 -5.36
N LEU A 53 4.47 -0.50 -4.12
CA LEU A 53 3.45 -0.15 -3.13
C LEU A 53 3.50 1.33 -2.75
N LEU A 54 4.69 1.89 -2.58
CA LEU A 54 4.86 3.32 -2.30
C LEU A 54 4.34 4.17 -3.46
N ALA A 55 4.78 3.90 -4.69
CA ALA A 55 4.33 4.63 -5.88
C ALA A 55 2.81 4.52 -6.07
N LEU A 56 2.24 3.32 -5.82
CA LEU A 56 0.80 3.10 -5.85
C LEU A 56 0.07 3.95 -4.82
N LYS A 57 0.54 3.99 -3.56
CA LYS A 57 -0.10 4.74 -2.47
C LYS A 57 -0.08 6.24 -2.71
N ILE A 58 1.04 6.76 -3.21
CA ILE A 58 1.14 8.16 -3.60
C ILE A 58 0.15 8.47 -4.72
N ASN A 59 0.17 7.68 -5.81
CA ASN A 59 -0.72 7.89 -6.95
C ASN A 59 -2.21 7.75 -6.59
N SER A 60 -2.56 6.80 -5.71
CA SER A 60 -3.96 6.56 -5.33
C SER A 60 -4.53 7.62 -4.39
N SER A 61 -3.68 8.36 -3.67
CA SER A 61 -4.12 9.38 -2.70
C SER A 61 -5.01 10.45 -3.33
N GLY A 62 -4.79 10.82 -4.60
CA GLY A 62 -5.66 11.72 -5.37
C GLY A 62 -6.94 11.08 -5.90
N LEU A 63 -6.93 9.77 -6.11
CA LEU A 63 -7.97 9.02 -6.82
C LEU A 63 -9.05 8.44 -5.89
N ARG A 64 -8.83 8.40 -4.57
CA ARG A 64 -9.83 7.85 -3.64
C ARG A 64 -11.06 8.73 -3.52
N ALA A 65 -12.22 8.08 -3.47
CA ALA A 65 -13.52 8.74 -3.38
C ALA A 65 -13.80 9.42 -2.02
N THR A 66 -13.15 9.01 -0.93
CA THR A 66 -13.43 9.55 0.42
C THR A 66 -12.16 10.08 1.08
N ILE A 67 -12.31 11.14 1.87
CA ILE A 67 -11.19 11.80 2.58
C ILE A 67 -10.50 10.83 3.53
N GLU A 68 -11.25 9.96 4.21
CA GLU A 68 -10.70 8.96 5.13
C GLU A 68 -9.73 8.03 4.41
N LYS A 69 -10.08 7.58 3.20
CA LYS A 69 -9.20 6.73 2.40
C LYS A 69 -7.97 7.46 1.90
N ARG A 70 -8.07 8.77 1.60
CA ARG A 70 -6.92 9.60 1.24
C ARG A 70 -5.95 9.77 2.41
N ARG A 71 -6.48 10.02 3.61
CA ARG A 71 -5.68 10.08 4.85
C ARG A 71 -4.96 8.77 5.14
N VAL A 72 -5.65 7.64 4.97
CA VAL A 72 -5.04 6.31 5.14
C VAL A 72 -3.95 6.09 4.09
N ASP A 73 -4.21 6.37 2.81
CA ASP A 73 -3.18 6.21 1.77
C ASP A 73 -1.97 7.12 2.04
N ALA A 74 -2.17 8.34 2.58
CA ALA A 74 -1.08 9.22 2.98
C ALA A 74 -0.27 8.70 4.18
N ALA A 75 -0.93 8.23 5.23
CA ALA A 75 -0.27 7.62 6.37
C ALA A 75 0.51 6.35 5.98
N ASP A 76 -0.06 5.52 5.10
CA ASP A 76 0.60 4.33 4.58
C ASP A 76 1.83 4.70 3.74
N ALA A 77 1.74 5.75 2.92
CA ALA A 77 2.88 6.24 2.14
C ALA A 77 4.00 6.77 3.06
N ASP A 78 3.66 7.59 4.07
CA ASP A 78 4.62 8.09 5.07
C ASP A 78 5.38 6.92 5.71
N ALA A 79 4.64 5.91 6.20
CA ALA A 79 5.21 4.74 6.85
C ALA A 79 6.07 3.88 5.91
N LEU A 80 5.63 3.68 4.66
CA LEU A 80 6.39 2.94 3.65
C LEU A 80 7.69 3.66 3.28
N ALA A 81 7.65 4.98 3.12
CA ALA A 81 8.83 5.77 2.79
C ALA A 81 9.86 5.72 3.91
N GLU A 82 9.44 5.88 5.18
CA GLU A 82 10.37 5.72 6.31
C GLU A 82 10.93 4.30 6.42
N MET A 83 10.08 3.28 6.26
CA MET A 83 10.53 1.89 6.26
C MET A 83 11.59 1.64 5.16
N LEU A 84 11.37 2.16 3.95
CA LEU A 84 12.34 2.03 2.86
C LEU A 84 13.63 2.78 3.16
N LEU A 85 13.55 4.03 3.59
CA LEU A 85 14.71 4.85 3.96
C LEU A 85 15.54 4.24 5.09
N SER A 86 14.90 3.50 6.01
CA SER A 86 15.61 2.75 7.06
C SER A 86 16.49 1.61 6.51
N ARG A 87 16.21 1.15 5.28
CA ARG A 87 16.96 0.08 4.58
C ARG A 87 17.95 0.63 3.55
N GLY A 88 17.79 1.89 3.15
CA GLY A 88 18.64 2.55 2.17
C GLY A 88 17.89 3.60 1.34
N PRO A 89 18.55 4.27 0.40
CA PRO A 89 17.90 5.24 -0.49
C PRO A 89 16.76 4.61 -1.29
N ILE A 90 15.63 5.32 -1.43
CA ILE A 90 14.53 4.88 -2.29
C ILE A 90 14.93 5.08 -3.75
N VAL A 91 15.02 3.99 -4.51
CA VAL A 91 15.33 4.04 -5.94
C VAL A 91 14.09 3.62 -6.73
N LEU A 92 13.41 4.60 -7.32
CA LEU A 92 12.24 4.36 -8.17
C LEU A 92 12.62 4.13 -9.63
N THR A 93 11.96 3.18 -10.28
CA THR A 93 11.96 3.07 -11.74
C THR A 93 11.31 4.30 -12.38
N PRO A 94 11.53 4.57 -13.68
CA PRO A 94 10.87 5.67 -14.38
C PRO A 94 9.34 5.62 -14.29
N GLU A 95 8.75 4.42 -14.33
CA GLU A 95 7.30 4.21 -14.23
C GLU A 95 6.77 4.55 -12.84
N GLN A 96 7.43 4.04 -11.79
CA GLN A 96 7.09 4.33 -10.39
C GLN A 96 7.23 5.83 -10.10
N ARG A 97 8.29 6.45 -10.62
CA ARG A 97 8.55 7.89 -10.49
C ARG A 97 7.42 8.73 -11.09
N ARG A 98 6.98 8.41 -12.31
CA ARG A 98 5.86 9.10 -12.97
C ARG A 98 4.56 8.95 -12.18
N ALA A 99 4.28 7.75 -11.68
CA ALA A 99 3.10 7.50 -10.84
C ALA A 99 3.16 8.31 -9.53
N ALA A 100 4.32 8.32 -8.86
CA ALA A 100 4.50 9.11 -7.63
C ALA A 100 4.34 10.62 -7.88
N GLN A 101 4.93 11.16 -8.96
CA GLN A 101 4.77 12.56 -9.34
C GLN A 101 3.29 12.93 -9.58
N GLY A 102 2.53 12.04 -10.24
CA GLY A 102 1.11 12.28 -10.54
C GLY A 102 0.20 12.39 -9.31
N GLY A 103 0.57 11.77 -8.19
CA GLY A 103 -0.23 11.79 -6.95
C GLY A 103 0.35 12.65 -5.83
N LEU A 104 1.55 13.23 -6.00
CA LEU A 104 2.27 13.88 -4.91
C LEU A 104 1.51 15.07 -4.33
N GLU A 105 0.94 15.93 -5.18
CA GLU A 105 0.20 17.11 -4.72
C GLU A 105 -1.01 16.73 -3.84
N ASP A 106 -1.73 15.66 -4.21
CA ASP A 106 -2.87 15.19 -3.43
C ASP A 106 -2.47 14.50 -2.13
N LEU A 107 -1.36 13.77 -2.15
CA LEU A 107 -0.77 13.17 -0.95
C LEU A 107 -0.42 14.24 0.10
N LEU A 108 0.22 15.34 -0.33
CA LEU A 108 0.72 16.39 0.56
C LEU A 108 -0.38 17.08 1.38
N LYS A 109 -1.64 17.01 0.94
CA LYS A 109 -2.79 17.54 1.69
C LYS A 109 -3.04 16.78 3.00
N TYR A 110 -2.55 15.55 3.12
CA TYR A 110 -2.82 14.66 4.25
C TYR A 110 -1.57 13.99 4.85
N SER A 111 -0.42 14.09 4.18
CA SER A 111 0.86 13.59 4.68
C SER A 111 1.31 14.37 5.92
N THR A 112 2.03 13.70 6.81
CA THR A 112 2.73 14.32 7.94
C THR A 112 4.07 14.93 7.55
N LYS A 113 4.53 14.69 6.32
CA LYS A 113 5.78 15.20 5.75
C LYS A 113 5.50 16.31 4.74
N ASP A 114 6.41 17.27 4.64
CA ASP A 114 6.31 18.36 3.68
C ASP A 114 6.82 17.98 2.28
N GLU A 115 6.58 18.86 1.31
CA GLU A 115 6.99 18.65 -0.08
C GLU A 115 8.50 18.49 -0.23
N ALA A 116 9.29 19.30 0.49
CA ALA A 116 10.75 19.24 0.42
C ALA A 116 11.28 17.89 0.91
N TRP A 117 10.68 17.33 1.96
CA TRP A 117 10.97 16.00 2.47
C TRP A 117 10.67 14.94 1.41
N TRP A 118 9.48 14.98 0.79
CA TRP A 118 9.08 13.99 -0.21
C TRP A 118 9.93 14.05 -1.48
N ARG A 119 10.23 15.25 -1.98
CA ARG A 119 11.12 15.41 -3.15
C ARG A 119 12.50 14.85 -2.89
N ARG A 120 13.06 15.12 -1.70
CA ARG A 120 14.34 14.55 -1.29
C ARG A 120 14.27 13.02 -1.14
N ALA A 121 13.23 12.50 -0.47
CA ALA A 121 13.06 11.07 -0.23
C ALA A 121 12.93 10.27 -1.53
N LEU A 122 12.17 10.78 -2.49
CA LEU A 122 11.88 10.13 -3.78
C LEU A 122 12.87 10.52 -4.89
N GLN A 123 13.79 11.43 -4.59
CA GLN A 123 14.76 12.00 -5.52
C GLN A 123 14.08 12.66 -6.75
N LEU A 124 12.99 13.40 -6.52
CA LEU A 124 12.12 14.03 -7.53
C LEU A 124 12.43 15.51 -7.78
#